data_AF-A0A137Q5L0-F1
#
_entry.id   AF-A0A137Q5L0-F1
#
_cell.length_a   1.000
_cell.length_b   1.000
_cell.length_c   1.000
_cell.angle_alpha   90.00
_cell.angle_beta   90.00
_cell.angle_gamma   90.00
#
_symmetry.space_group_name_H-M   'P 1'
#
loop_
_entity.id
_entity.type
_entity.pdbx_description
1 polymer ?
#
loop_
_entity_poly.entity_id
_entity_poly.type
_entity_poly.pdbx_seq_one_letter_code
_entity_poly.pdbx_strand_id
1 'polypeptide(L)'
;MGGPNLEVFKFTLYLFVPIAALVHFGDPEWYRKHVVPYRDRLFPPSERTNQNIPKETVAIREELARIKAERLARRTAMEAEQQSKS
;
A
#
# COMPACT_ATOMS: atom_id res chain seq x y z
N MET A 1 -50.23 -3.58 3.24
CA MET A 1 -49.06 -4.25 3.88
C MET A 1 -49.15 -5.73 3.51
N GLY A 2 -48.17 -6.27 2.79
CA GLY A 2 -48.27 -7.55 2.05
C GLY A 2 -48.26 -8.85 2.86
N GLY A 3 -48.86 -8.85 4.05
CA GLY A 3 -49.06 -10.03 4.89
C GLY A 3 -47.77 -10.72 5.39
N PRO A 4 -47.92 -11.74 6.26
CA PRO A 4 -46.79 -12.45 6.88
C PRO A 4 -45.81 -13.09 5.88
N ASN A 5 -46.29 -13.52 4.71
CA ASN A 5 -45.45 -14.14 3.67
C ASN A 5 -44.40 -13.16 3.11
N LEU A 6 -44.73 -11.88 2.99
CA LEU A 6 -43.80 -10.87 2.49
C LEU A 6 -42.70 -10.57 3.52
N GLU A 7 -43.03 -10.66 4.81
CA GLU A 7 -42.06 -10.47 5.90
C GLU A 7 -41.05 -11.61 5.94
N VAL A 8 -41.51 -12.86 5.81
CA VAL A 8 -40.64 -14.04 5.73
C VAL A 8 -39.70 -13.98 4.52
N PHE A 9 -40.21 -13.54 3.36
CA PHE A 9 -39.37 -13.38 2.16
C PHE A 9 -38.27 -12.34 2.38
N LYS A 10 -38.61 -11.14 2.86
CA LYS A 10 -37.64 -10.08 3.13
C LYS A 10 -36.58 -10.50 4.15
N PHE A 11 -37.01 -11.17 5.22
CA PHE A 11 -36.12 -11.68 6.25
C PHE A 11 -35.14 -12.71 5.67
N THR A 12 -35.64 -13.65 4.86
CA THR A 12 -34.81 -14.66 4.19
C THR A 12 -33.81 -14.00 3.24
N LEU A 13 -34.25 -13.01 2.45
CA LEU A 13 -33.37 -12.27 1.56
C LEU A 13 -32.26 -11.53 2.33
N TYR A 14 -32.63 -10.83 3.41
CA TYR A 14 -31.69 -10.08 4.24
C TYR A 14 -30.68 -10.96 4.97
N LEU A 15 -31.02 -12.21 5.27
CA LEU A 15 -30.06 -13.17 5.80
C LEU A 15 -29.23 -13.82 4.70
N PHE A 16 -29.88 -14.28 3.64
CA PHE A 16 -29.23 -15.07 2.61
C PHE A 16 -28.20 -14.26 1.82
N VAL A 17 -28.52 -13.02 1.45
CA VAL A 17 -27.63 -12.16 0.65
C VAL A 17 -26.27 -11.93 1.34
N PRO A 18 -26.19 -11.44 2.59
CA PRO A 18 -24.90 -11.24 3.23
C PRO A 18 -24.17 -12.56 3.52
N ILE A 19 -24.88 -13.65 3.86
CA ILE A 19 -24.25 -14.95 4.09
C ILE A 19 -23.65 -15.49 2.79
N ALA A 20 -24.39 -15.44 1.69
CA ALA A 20 -23.91 -15.86 0.37
C ALA A 20 -22.72 -15.00 -0.09
N ALA A 21 -22.78 -13.69 0.13
CA ALA A 21 -21.66 -12.80 -0.15
C ALA A 21 -20.42 -13.17 0.69
N LEU A 22 -20.57 -13.45 1.98
CA LEU A 22 -19.47 -13.87 2.84
C LEU A 22 -18.85 -15.19 2.39
N VAL A 23 -19.66 -16.18 2.01
CA VAL A 23 -19.15 -17.46 1.51
C VAL A 23 -18.42 -17.30 0.18
N HIS A 24 -18.94 -16.46 -0.72
CA HIS A 24 -18.33 -16.24 -2.03
C HIS A 24 -17.06 -15.40 -1.95
N PHE A 25 -17.10 -14.25 -1.29
CA PHE A 25 -15.97 -13.31 -1.21
C PHE A 25 -14.98 -13.65 -0.09
N GLY A 26 -15.40 -14.43 0.91
CA GLY A 26 -14.55 -14.90 2.00
C GLY A 26 -13.69 -16.11 1.62
N ASP A 27 -13.90 -16.71 0.45
CA ASP A 27 -13.04 -17.78 -0.05
C ASP A 27 -11.59 -17.27 -0.24
N PRO A 28 -10.60 -17.88 0.45
CA PRO A 28 -9.20 -17.52 0.29
C PRO A 28 -8.69 -17.66 -1.15
N GLU A 29 -9.23 -18.59 -1.94
CA GLU A 29 -8.89 -18.73 -3.35
C GLU A 29 -9.43 -17.56 -4.18
N TRP A 30 -10.68 -17.17 -3.95
CA TRP A 30 -11.27 -16.00 -4.61
C TRP A 30 -10.44 -14.74 -4.35
N TYR A 31 -10.07 -14.49 -3.09
CA TYR A 31 -9.26 -13.33 -2.71
C TYR A 31 -7.89 -13.36 -3.40
N ARG A 32 -7.19 -14.50 -3.39
CA ARG A 32 -5.88 -14.67 -4.04
C ARG A 32 -5.94 -14.48 -5.54
N LYS A 33 -7.02 -14.91 -6.18
CA LYS A 33 -7.17 -14.82 -7.65
C LYS A 33 -7.60 -13.43 -8.12
N HIS A 34 -8.45 -12.75 -7.36
CA HIS A 34 -9.09 -11.51 -7.81
C HIS A 34 -8.53 -10.25 -7.15
N VAL A 35 -8.17 -10.29 -5.86
CA VAL A 35 -7.74 -9.10 -5.12
C VAL A 35 -6.22 -8.94 -5.15
N VAL A 36 -5.47 -10.01 -4.90
CA VAL A 36 -3.99 -9.95 -4.83
C VAL A 36 -3.35 -9.43 -6.12
N PRO A 37 -3.72 -9.88 -7.33
CA PRO A 37 -3.11 -9.38 -8.57
C PRO A 37 -3.44 -7.91 -8.84
N TYR A 38 -4.52 -7.40 -8.26
CA TYR A 38 -4.91 -6.01 -8.38
C TYR A 38 -3.96 -5.08 -7.59
N ARG A 39 -3.38 -5.58 -6.49
CA ARG A 39 -2.34 -4.85 -5.74
C ARG A 39 -1.16 -4.49 -6.64
N ASP A 40 -0.71 -5.43 -7.45
CA ASP A 40 0.46 -5.22 -8.32
C ASP A 40 0.16 -4.33 -9.54
N ARG A 41 -1.13 -4.08 -9.84
CA ARG A 41 -1.56 -3.08 -10.83
C ARG A 41 -1.71 -1.68 -10.26
N LEU A 42 -2.13 -1.57 -9.00
CA LEU A 42 -2.38 -0.30 -8.32
C LEU A 42 -1.11 0.33 -7.76
N PHE A 43 -0.19 -0.49 -7.26
CA PHE A 43 1.02 -0.03 -6.61
C PHE A 43 2.25 -0.30 -7.49
N PRO A 44 3.26 0.60 -7.46
CA PRO A 44 4.52 0.33 -8.13
C PRO A 44 5.16 -0.96 -7.57
N PRO A 45 5.90 -1.72 -8.40
CA PRO A 45 6.60 -2.92 -7.96
C PRO A 45 7.41 -2.68 -6.69
N SER A 46 7.40 -3.65 -5.79
CA SER A 46 8.09 -3.55 -4.51
C SER A 46 9.59 -3.26 -4.66
N GLU A 47 10.20 -3.73 -5.74
CA GLU A 47 11.61 -3.48 -6.13
C GLU A 47 11.90 -2.00 -6.45
N ARG A 48 10.91 -1.25 -6.93
CA ARG A 48 11.06 0.18 -7.25
C ARG A 48 10.84 1.08 -6.03
N THR A 49 10.32 0.53 -4.94
CA THR A 49 10.02 1.27 -3.72
C THR A 49 11.07 0.96 -2.67
N ASN A 50 11.47 1.97 -1.90
CA ASN A 50 12.41 1.74 -0.81
C ASN A 50 11.68 1.02 0.35
N GLN A 51 11.79 -0.31 0.38
CA GLN A 51 11.12 -1.16 1.39
C GLN A 51 11.81 -1.08 2.76
N ASN A 52 13.12 -0.79 2.77
CA ASN A 52 13.95 -0.83 3.96
C ASN A 52 14.07 0.58 4.57
N ILE A 53 12.95 1.11 5.03
CA ILE A 53 12.94 2.38 5.76
C ILE A 53 13.27 2.08 7.23
N PRO A 54 14.27 2.75 7.82
CA PRO A 54 14.57 2.60 9.24
C PRO A 54 13.35 3.00 10.07
N LYS A 55 12.93 2.12 10.98
CA LYS A 55 11.76 2.34 11.85
C LYS A 55 12.14 2.89 13.22
N GLU A 56 13.40 2.67 13.62
CA GLU A 56 13.94 3.12 14.90
C GLU A 56 14.45 4.56 14.83
N THR A 57 14.17 5.35 15.87
CA THR A 57 14.50 6.79 15.88
C THR A 57 16.00 7.06 15.74
N VAL A 58 16.84 6.20 16.33
CA VAL A 58 18.31 6.30 16.23
C VAL A 58 18.76 6.07 14.79
N ALA A 59 18.31 4.96 14.19
CA ALA A 59 18.63 4.61 12.80
C ALA A 59 18.14 5.66 11.80
N ILE A 60 16.99 6.29 12.05
CA ILE A 60 16.47 7.39 11.23
C ILE A 60 17.42 8.60 11.30
N ARG A 61 17.89 8.98 12.48
CA ARG A 61 18.80 10.13 12.64
C ARG A 61 20.15 9.89 11.98
N GLU A 62 20.69 8.69 12.10
CA GLU A 62 21.95 8.30 11.46
C GLU A 62 21.83 8.37 9.93
N GLU A 63 20.77 7.80 9.37
CA GLU A 63 20.55 7.80 7.92
C GLU A 63 20.32 9.23 7.39
N LEU A 64 19.61 10.08 8.14
CA LEU A 64 19.45 11.50 7.80
C LEU A 64 20.78 12.26 7.81
N ALA A 65 21.65 12.00 8.80
CA ALA A 65 22.97 12.61 8.86
C ALA A 65 23.83 12.20 7.66
N ARG A 66 23.79 10.91 7.28
CA ARG A 66 24.46 10.38 6.07
C ARG A 66 24.00 11.10 4.81
N ILE A 67 22.68 11.21 4.60
CA ILE A 67 22.10 11.90 3.43
C ILE A 67 22.50 13.37 3.38
N LYS A 68 22.52 14.05 4.54
CA LYS A 68 22.90 15.47 4.61
C LYS A 68 24.37 15.68 4.26
N ALA A 69 25.26 14.83 4.76
CA ALA A 69 26.68 14.87 4.45
C ALA A 69 26.94 14.62 2.96
N GLU A 70 26.29 13.62 2.36
CA GLU A 70 26.42 13.33 0.93
C GLU A 70 25.96 14.50 0.05
N ARG A 71 24.84 15.16 0.41
CA ARG A 71 24.36 16.34 -0.30
C ARG A 71 25.34 17.51 -0.23
N LEU A 72 25.95 17.74 0.94
CA LEU A 72 26.94 18.81 1.11
C LEU A 72 28.16 18.55 0.25
N ALA A 73 28.70 17.33 0.28
CA ALA A 73 29.86 16.93 -0.50
C ALA A 73 29.64 17.06 -2.02
N ARG A 74 28.45 16.67 -2.50
CA ARG A 74 28.07 16.87 -3.91
C ARG A 74 28.02 18.35 -4.29
N ARG A 75 27.49 19.22 -3.42
CA ARG A 75 27.45 20.67 -3.67
C ARG A 75 28.84 21.28 -3.75
N THR A 76 29.69 20.98 -2.78
CA THR A 76 31.07 21.48 -2.78
C THR A 76 31.87 21.00 -3.99
N ALA A 77 31.64 19.75 -4.44
CA ALA A 77 32.27 19.23 -5.65
C ALA A 77 31.83 19.99 -6.91
N MET A 78 30.53 20.27 -7.07
CA MET A 78 30.01 21.07 -8.19
C MET A 78 30.53 22.51 -8.18
N GLU A 79 30.62 23.14 -7.00
CA GLU A 79 31.15 24.50 -6.84
C GLU A 79 32.64 24.58 -7.19
N ALA A 80 33.44 23.59 -6.77
CA ALA A 80 34.85 23.50 -7.13
C ALA A 80 35.06 23.26 -8.63
N GLU A 81 34.23 22.43 -9.25
CA GLU A 81 34.30 22.16 -10.69
C GLU A 81 33.92 23.41 -11.52
N GLN A 82 32.96 24.21 -11.04
CA GLN A 82 32.58 25.50 -11.63
C GLN A 82 33.69 26.55 -11.49
N GLN A 83 34.37 26.61 -10.35
CA GLN A 83 35.52 27.50 -10.16
C GLN A 83 36.74 27.11 -10.99
N SER A 84 36.92 25.82 -11.30
CA SER A 84 38.03 25.36 -12.16
C SER A 84 37.84 25.62 -13.65
N LYS A 85 36.60 25.85 -14.09
CA LYS A 85 36.23 26.10 -15.50
C LYS A 85 36.10 27.59 -15.86
N SER A 86 36.20 28.47 -14.87
CA SER A 86 36.11 29.93 -15.03
C SER A 86 37.47 30.59 -14.89
#